data_AF-A0A523K305-F1
#
_entry.id   AF-A0A523K305-F1
#
_cell.length_a   1.000
_cell.length_b   1.000
_cell.length_c   1.000
_cell.angle_alpha   90.00
_cell.angle_beta   90.00
_cell.angle_gamma   90.00
#
_symmetry.space_group_name_H-M   'P 1'
#
loop_
_entity.id
_entity.type
_entity.pdbx_description
1 polymer ?
#
loop_
_entity_poly.entity_id
_entity_poly.type
_entity_poly.pdbx_seq_one_letter_code
_entity_poly.pdbx_strand_id
1 'polypeptide(L)'
;MADALQPITSGVMRTLQELVSGFLPLSTRDLKREIADRLARIPNRINDYGYDAYGFSPKWMQSMAVPGVLLYRHYFRSVCFDIDRLPPGRMLLVANHAGQLPFDGAMISTALLMEADPPRIARGMAEYFIPRLPWLNVALTR
;
A
#
# COMPACT_ATOMS: atom_id res chain seq x y z
N MET A 1 -24.43 -22.35 38.18
CA MET A 1 -23.96 -23.07 36.97
C MET A 1 -24.20 -22.20 35.75
N ALA A 2 -23.39 -21.16 35.59
CA ALA A 2 -23.42 -20.31 34.39
C ALA A 2 -22.03 -19.68 34.25
N ASP A 3 -21.07 -20.48 33.80
CA ASP A 3 -19.77 -19.95 33.36
C ASP A 3 -19.11 -20.93 32.38
N ALA A 4 -19.42 -20.75 31.09
CA ALA A 4 -18.68 -21.32 29.97
C ALA A 4 -19.39 -20.89 28.68
N LEU A 5 -19.08 -19.69 28.17
CA LEU A 5 -19.26 -19.33 26.75
C LEU A 5 -18.79 -17.88 26.49
N GLN A 6 -17.47 -17.62 26.54
CA GLN A 6 -16.78 -16.53 25.84
C GLN A 6 -15.27 -16.86 25.67
N PRO A 7 -14.58 -16.47 24.59
CA PRO A 7 -14.80 -17.00 23.24
C PRO A 7 -13.48 -17.43 22.53
N ILE A 8 -13.59 -18.48 21.73
CA ILE A 8 -12.54 -19.05 20.85
C ILE A 8 -12.02 -18.04 19.79
N THR A 9 -12.72 -16.92 19.57
CA THR A 9 -12.34 -15.85 18.61
C THR A 9 -11.08 -15.07 19.00
N SER A 10 -10.67 -15.09 20.26
CA SER A 10 -9.47 -14.35 20.71
C SER A 10 -8.15 -15.01 20.28
N GLY A 11 -8.14 -16.33 20.09
CA GLY A 11 -6.94 -17.10 19.75
C GLY A 11 -6.50 -16.90 18.31
N VAL A 12 -7.44 -17.01 17.35
CA VAL A 12 -7.14 -16.86 15.91
C VAL A 12 -6.62 -15.46 15.60
N MET A 13 -7.20 -14.43 16.21
CA MET A 13 -6.79 -13.06 15.99
C MET A 13 -5.43 -12.75 16.62
N ARG A 14 -5.11 -13.40 17.74
CA ARG A 14 -3.79 -13.33 18.38
C ARG A 14 -2.73 -14.06 17.56
N THR A 15 -3.02 -15.25 17.03
CA THR A 15 -2.10 -15.99 16.16
C THR A 15 -1.86 -15.26 14.84
N LEU A 16 -2.89 -14.63 14.26
CA LEU A 16 -2.72 -13.74 13.10
C LEU A 16 -1.88 -12.51 13.45
N GLN A 17 -2.13 -11.89 14.61
CA GLN A 17 -1.31 -10.77 15.08
C GLN A 17 0.13 -11.18 15.35
N GLU A 18 0.39 -12.35 15.93
CA GLU A 18 1.71 -12.89 16.21
C GLU A 18 2.45 -13.28 14.92
N LEU A 19 1.74 -13.81 13.91
CA LEU A 19 2.28 -14.01 12.56
C LEU A 19 2.63 -12.68 11.89
N VAL A 20 1.73 -11.70 11.93
CA VAL A 20 1.95 -10.36 11.38
C VAL A 20 3.08 -9.63 12.12
N SER A 21 3.19 -9.81 13.43
CA SER A 21 4.23 -9.22 14.28
C SER A 21 5.58 -9.92 14.10
N GLY A 22 5.58 -11.24 13.90
CA GLY A 22 6.77 -12.06 13.65
C GLY A 22 7.42 -11.78 12.29
N PHE A 23 6.65 -11.26 11.32
CA PHE A 23 7.15 -10.74 10.04
C PHE A 23 7.57 -9.26 10.09
N LEU A 24 7.36 -8.56 11.21
CA LEU A 24 7.60 -7.11 11.36
C LEU A 24 8.74 -6.77 12.35
N PRO A 25 10.04 -6.94 12.00
CA PRO A 25 11.12 -6.31 12.73
C PRO A 25 11.85 -5.26 11.87
N LEU A 26 11.15 -4.17 11.59
CA LEU A 26 11.69 -2.82 11.37
C LEU A 26 10.67 -1.90 12.04
N SER A 27 11.10 -1.00 12.92
CA SER A 27 10.22 -0.06 13.64
C SER A 27 9.10 0.45 12.73
N THR A 28 7.88 -0.06 12.90
CA THR A 28 6.73 0.27 12.05
C THR A 28 6.48 1.78 12.01
N ARG A 29 6.92 2.48 13.06
CA ARG A 29 6.91 3.93 13.17
C ARG A 29 7.88 4.59 12.20
N ASP A 30 9.09 4.05 12.07
CA ASP A 30 10.12 4.61 11.18
C ASP A 30 9.76 4.36 9.72
N LEU A 31 9.24 3.17 9.38
CA LEU A 31 8.71 2.91 8.05
C LEU A 31 7.51 3.81 7.71
N LYS A 32 6.56 3.96 8.63
CA LYS A 32 5.44 4.89 8.44
C LYS A 32 5.92 6.33 8.27
N ARG A 33 6.96 6.73 9.00
CA ARG A 33 7.57 8.07 8.89
C ARG A 33 8.20 8.24 7.51
N GLU A 34 9.01 7.29 7.06
CA GLU A 34 9.61 7.29 5.72
C GLU A 34 8.54 7.41 4.63
N ILE A 35 7.47 6.62 4.73
CA ILE A 35 6.34 6.69 3.79
C ILE A 35 5.66 8.06 3.85
N ALA A 36 5.42 8.62 5.05
CA ALA A 36 4.85 9.97 5.17
C ALA A 36 5.75 11.03 4.53
N ASP A 37 7.06 10.96 4.74
CA ASP A 37 8.02 11.90 4.18
C ASP A 37 8.06 11.80 2.65
N ARG A 38 7.93 10.58 2.09
CA ARG A 38 7.74 10.36 0.65
C ARG A 38 6.43 10.97 0.17
N LEU A 39 5.34 10.71 0.86
CA LEU A 39 4.00 11.19 0.47
C LEU A 39 3.90 12.72 0.50
N ALA A 40 4.53 13.37 1.48
CA ALA A 40 4.54 14.82 1.63
C ALA A 40 5.25 15.54 0.47
N ARG A 41 6.16 14.85 -0.23
CA ARG A 41 6.90 15.39 -1.39
C ARG A 41 6.16 15.23 -2.72
N ILE A 42 5.01 14.56 -2.74
CA ILE A 42 4.22 14.41 -3.96
C ILE A 42 3.54 15.76 -4.26
N PRO A 43 3.65 16.30 -5.48
CA PRO A 43 3.01 17.54 -5.88
C PRO A 43 1.49 17.35 -6.14
N ASN A 44 0.76 16.98 -5.09
CA ASN A 44 -0.67 16.74 -5.06
C ASN A 44 -1.40 17.97 -4.50
N ARG A 45 -2.54 18.35 -5.11
CA ARG A 45 -3.48 19.31 -4.54
C ARG A 45 -4.53 18.59 -3.68
N ILE A 46 -4.39 18.75 -2.36
CA ILE A 46 -5.29 18.21 -1.35
C ILE A 46 -6.31 19.29 -0.94
N ASN A 47 -7.57 18.90 -0.78
CA ASN A 47 -8.65 19.75 -0.27
C ASN A 47 -8.66 19.83 1.27
N ASP A 48 -9.54 20.66 1.82
CA ASP A 48 -9.66 20.86 3.27
C ASP A 48 -10.05 19.58 4.06
N TYR A 49 -10.58 18.57 3.36
CA TYR A 49 -10.95 17.28 3.94
C TYR A 49 -9.83 16.24 3.90
N GLY A 50 -8.66 16.57 3.34
CA GLY A 50 -7.50 15.66 3.28
C GLY A 50 -7.53 14.67 2.11
N TYR A 51 -8.33 14.96 1.07
CA TYR A 51 -8.41 14.17 -0.16
C TYR A 51 -8.04 15.00 -1.37
N ASP A 52 -7.58 14.35 -2.43
CA ASP A 52 -7.46 15.01 -3.73
C ASP A 52 -8.78 15.00 -4.52
N ALA A 53 -8.78 15.61 -5.70
CA ALA A 53 -9.95 15.69 -6.59
C ALA A 53 -10.52 14.33 -7.05
N TYR A 54 -9.82 13.23 -6.76
CA TYR A 54 -10.15 11.89 -7.21
C TYR A 54 -10.29 10.90 -6.04
N GLY A 55 -10.30 11.39 -4.80
CA GLY A 55 -10.52 10.57 -3.60
C GLY A 55 -9.26 9.93 -3.02
N PHE A 56 -8.05 10.31 -3.45
CA PHE A 56 -6.82 9.82 -2.82
C PHE A 56 -6.54 10.57 -1.50
N SER A 57 -6.33 9.81 -0.41
CA SER A 57 -5.87 10.36 0.86
C SER A 57 -4.41 9.96 1.19
N PRO A 58 -3.48 10.93 1.35
CA PRO A 58 -2.11 10.64 1.81
C PRO A 58 -2.09 9.93 3.18
N LYS A 59 -2.98 10.33 4.09
CA LYS A 59 -3.08 9.74 5.44
C LYS A 59 -3.46 8.25 5.38
N TRP A 60 -4.40 7.92 4.51
CA TRP A 60 -4.81 6.52 4.29
C TRP A 60 -3.70 5.73 3.61
N MET A 61 -3.13 6.30 2.54
CA MET A 61 -2.04 5.69 1.77
C MET A 61 -0.82 5.36 2.65
N GLN A 62 -0.49 6.21 3.64
CA GLN A 62 0.62 5.95 4.56
C GLN A 62 0.51 4.58 5.24
N SER A 63 -0.70 4.20 5.69
CA SER A 63 -0.91 2.92 6.36
C SER A 63 -1.02 1.77 5.36
N MET A 64 -1.64 2.00 4.20
CA MET A 64 -1.84 0.97 3.17
C MET A 64 -0.56 0.62 2.40
N ALA A 65 0.40 1.54 2.30
CA ALA A 65 1.67 1.29 1.65
C ALA A 65 2.60 0.36 2.47
N VAL A 66 2.45 0.28 3.80
CA VAL A 66 3.30 -0.53 4.68
C VAL A 66 3.45 -1.98 4.21
N PRO A 67 2.36 -2.77 4.01
CA PRO A 67 2.49 -4.14 3.52
C PRO A 67 3.15 -4.20 2.13
N GLY A 68 2.87 -3.23 1.25
CA GLY A 68 3.51 -3.13 -0.07
C GLY A 68 5.02 -2.98 0.04
N VAL A 69 5.51 -2.09 0.91
CA VAL A 69 6.95 -1.87 1.13
C VAL A 69 7.62 -3.11 1.74
N LEU A 70 6.95 -3.80 2.67
CA LEU A 70 7.50 -5.05 3.24
C LEU A 70 7.62 -6.15 2.20
N LEU A 71 6.58 -6.32 1.38
CA LEU A 71 6.61 -7.26 0.26
C LEU A 71 7.72 -6.90 -0.72
N TYR A 72 7.86 -5.62 -1.05
CA TYR A 72 8.85 -5.10 -1.98
C TYR A 72 10.29 -5.34 -1.51
N ARG A 73 10.61 -4.92 -0.28
CA ARG A 73 11.97 -4.96 0.28
C ARG A 73 12.39 -6.33 0.80
N HIS A 74 11.48 -7.09 1.39
CA HIS A 74 11.86 -8.28 2.19
C HIS A 74 11.34 -9.60 1.62
N TYR A 75 10.13 -9.63 1.09
CA TYR A 75 9.55 -10.87 0.57
C TYR A 75 10.00 -11.15 -0.87
N PHE A 76 9.61 -10.28 -1.81
CA PHE A 76 9.99 -10.38 -3.21
C PHE A 76 11.42 -9.92 -3.47
N ARG A 77 11.93 -8.98 -2.65
CA ARG A 77 13.25 -8.35 -2.82
C ARG A 77 13.38 -7.79 -4.24
N SER A 78 12.38 -6.99 -4.61
CA SER A 78 12.27 -6.41 -5.95
C SER A 78 13.47 -5.51 -6.24
N VAL A 79 13.92 -5.52 -7.49
CA VAL A 79 14.99 -4.64 -7.98
C VAL A 79 14.40 -3.73 -9.05
N CYS A 80 14.56 -2.42 -8.87
CA CYS A 80 14.18 -1.43 -9.87
C CYS A 80 15.42 -0.96 -10.63
N PHE A 81 15.30 -0.86 -11.95
CA PHE A 81 16.33 -0.30 -12.82
C PHE A 81 15.77 0.95 -13.50
N ASP A 82 16.64 1.93 -13.77
CA ASP A 82 16.33 3.11 -14.58
C ASP A 82 15.13 3.96 -14.07
N ILE A 83 14.90 4.02 -12.75
CA ILE A 83 13.81 4.80 -12.15
C ILE A 83 13.93 6.30 -12.42
N ASP A 84 15.13 6.78 -12.65
CA ASP A 84 15.49 8.16 -13.00
C ASP A 84 15.11 8.53 -14.44
N ARG A 85 14.83 7.55 -15.30
CA ARG A 85 14.39 7.79 -16.69
C ARG A 85 12.92 8.18 -16.80
N LEU A 86 12.17 8.21 -15.69
CA LEU A 86 10.76 8.58 -15.71
C LEU A 86 10.58 10.03 -16.19
N PRO A 87 9.75 10.29 -17.20
CA PRO A 87 9.55 11.64 -17.71
C PRO A 87 8.96 12.57 -16.64
N PRO A 88 9.32 13.87 -16.66
CA PRO A 88 8.73 14.84 -15.75
C PRO A 88 7.22 14.98 -16.02
N GLY A 89 6.44 15.29 -14.98
CA GLY A 89 5.00 15.52 -15.10
C GLY A 89 4.15 14.24 -15.19
N ARG A 90 2.99 14.34 -15.86
CA ARG A 90 1.98 13.28 -15.98
C ARG A 90 2.42 12.26 -17.03
N MET A 91 2.24 10.98 -16.72
CA MET A 91 2.55 9.88 -17.63
C MET A 91 1.57 8.73 -17.46
N LEU A 92 1.46 7.91 -18.51
CA LEU A 92 0.79 6.61 -18.47
C LEU A 92 1.88 5.54 -18.45
N LEU A 93 1.93 4.78 -17.36
CA LEU A 93 2.83 3.63 -17.26
C LEU A 93 2.11 2.40 -17.82
N VAL A 94 2.68 1.81 -18.87
CA VAL A 94 2.17 0.58 -19.50
C VAL A 94 3.12 -0.54 -19.13
N ALA A 95 2.64 -1.50 -18.35
CA ALA A 95 3.40 -2.66 -17.92
C ALA A 95 2.74 -3.93 -18.45
N ASN A 96 3.54 -4.98 -18.63
CA ASN A 96 3.01 -6.32 -18.79
C ASN A 96 2.31 -6.75 -17.48
N HIS A 97 1.35 -7.67 -17.60
CA HIS A 97 0.70 -8.29 -16.45
C HIS A 97 1.16 -9.74 -16.32
N ALA A 98 1.51 -10.17 -15.12
CA ALA A 98 1.91 -11.54 -14.85
C ALA A 98 1.35 -12.07 -13.52
N GLY A 99 0.79 -13.28 -13.57
CA GLY A 99 0.20 -13.95 -12.43
C GLY A 99 -1.31 -13.68 -12.30
N GLN A 100 -1.89 -14.26 -11.24
CA GLN A 100 -3.34 -14.16 -10.98
C GLN A 100 -3.67 -13.07 -9.96
N LEU A 101 -2.68 -12.64 -9.17
CA LEU A 101 -2.82 -11.64 -8.13
C LEU A 101 -2.13 -10.34 -8.57
N PRO A 102 -2.62 -9.15 -8.15
CA PRO A 102 -2.14 -7.86 -8.62
C PRO A 102 -0.83 -7.43 -7.95
N PHE A 103 0.09 -8.37 -7.70
CA PHE A 103 1.36 -8.09 -7.06
C PHE A 103 2.29 -7.26 -7.94
N ASP A 104 2.25 -7.46 -9.26
CA ASP A 104 3.03 -6.67 -10.20
C ASP A 104 2.68 -5.17 -10.12
N GLY A 105 1.39 -4.82 -10.24
CA GLY A 105 0.92 -3.45 -10.09
C GLY A 105 1.25 -2.86 -8.71
N ALA A 106 1.16 -3.67 -7.65
CA ALA A 106 1.53 -3.26 -6.29
C ALA A 106 3.04 -2.98 -6.16
N MET A 107 3.91 -3.83 -6.71
CA MET A 107 5.36 -3.66 -6.66
C MET A 107 5.82 -2.47 -7.51
N ILE A 108 5.24 -2.29 -8.69
CA ILE A 108 5.46 -1.11 -9.54
C ILE A 108 5.06 0.17 -8.79
N SER A 109 3.87 0.18 -8.19
CA SER A 109 3.38 1.33 -7.41
C SER A 109 4.27 1.62 -6.21
N THR A 110 4.81 0.58 -5.57
CA THR A 110 5.74 0.71 -4.44
C THR A 110 7.08 1.27 -4.88
N ALA A 111 7.64 0.82 -6.00
CA ALA A 111 8.87 1.38 -6.58
C ALA A 111 8.71 2.88 -6.91
N LEU A 112 7.58 3.26 -7.52
CA LEU A 112 7.27 4.66 -7.81
C LEU A 112 7.15 5.53 -6.55
N LEU A 113 6.62 4.99 -5.46
CA LEU A 113 6.50 5.70 -4.20
C LEU A 113 7.84 5.80 -3.47
N MET A 114 8.61 4.71 -3.43
CA MET A 114 9.78 4.56 -2.56
C MET A 114 11.11 4.85 -3.23
N GLU A 115 11.22 4.81 -4.56
CA GLU A 115 12.48 4.99 -5.27
C GLU A 115 12.49 6.24 -6.16
N ALA A 116 11.37 6.56 -6.82
CA ALA A 116 11.32 7.74 -7.69
C ALA A 116 11.53 9.06 -6.92
N ASP A 117 12.15 10.02 -7.60
CA ASP A 117 12.33 11.39 -7.12
C ASP A 117 11.94 12.40 -8.22
N PRO A 118 10.88 13.22 -8.04
CA PRO A 118 9.98 13.23 -6.89
C PRO A 118 9.18 11.92 -6.77
N PRO A 119 8.75 11.51 -5.56
CA PRO A 119 7.89 10.35 -5.35
C PRO A 119 6.59 10.43 -6.15
N ARG A 120 6.09 9.27 -6.60
CA ARG A 120 4.90 9.20 -7.47
C ARG A 120 3.88 8.21 -6.94
N ILE A 121 2.60 8.55 -7.13
CA ILE A 121 1.48 7.64 -6.88
C ILE A 121 0.97 7.15 -8.22
N ALA A 122 1.17 5.87 -8.48
CA ALA A 122 0.51 5.19 -9.57
C ALA A 122 -0.97 5.00 -9.24
N ARG A 123 -1.80 5.19 -10.26
CA ARG A 123 -3.23 4.87 -10.20
C ARG A 123 -3.46 3.68 -11.11
N GLY A 124 -3.59 2.52 -10.49
CA GLY A 124 -3.86 1.29 -11.21
C GLY A 124 -5.25 1.34 -11.84
N MET A 125 -5.34 0.86 -13.08
CA MET A 125 -6.61 0.48 -13.66
C MET A 125 -6.95 -0.92 -13.14
N ALA A 126 -8.13 -1.07 -12.54
CA ALA A 126 -8.59 -2.34 -12.00
C ALA A 126 -10.00 -2.63 -12.52
N GLU A 127 -10.34 -3.91 -12.58
CA GLU A 127 -11.65 -4.37 -13.01
C GLU A 127 -12.77 -3.94 -12.05
N TYR A 128 -13.95 -3.67 -12.60
CA TYR A 128 -15.09 -3.12 -11.85
C TYR A 128 -15.63 -4.05 -10.74
N PHE A 129 -15.28 -5.34 -10.77
CA PHE A 129 -15.69 -6.27 -9.72
C PHE A 129 -14.79 -6.20 -8.48
N ILE A 130 -13.56 -5.69 -8.60
CA ILE A 130 -12.59 -5.64 -7.51
C ILE A 130 -13.13 -4.88 -6.29
N PRO A 131 -13.78 -3.71 -6.44
CA PRO A 131 -14.41 -3.02 -5.31
C PRO A 131 -15.66 -3.71 -4.75
N ARG A 132 -16.14 -4.81 -5.36
CA ARG A 132 -17.27 -5.60 -4.83
C ARG A 132 -16.81 -6.70 -3.87
N LEU A 133 -15.51 -7.00 -3.82
CA LEU A 133 -14.96 -8.00 -2.90
C LEU A 133 -14.93 -7.46 -1.46
N PRO A 134 -15.23 -8.31 -0.45
CA PRO A 134 -15.14 -7.93 0.96
C PRO A 134 -13.78 -7.32 1.30
N TRP A 135 -13.79 -6.23 2.07
CA TRP A 135 -12.62 -5.47 2.56
C TRP A 135 -11.80 -4.74 1.49
N LEU A 136 -11.73 -5.27 0.26
CA LEU A 136 -11.02 -4.66 -0.86
C LEU A 136 -11.63 -3.32 -1.29
N ASN A 137 -12.95 -3.19 -1.18
CA ASN A 137 -13.65 -1.92 -1.36
C ASN A 137 -13.04 -0.79 -0.51
N VAL A 138 -12.83 -1.06 0.79
CA VAL A 138 -12.35 -0.06 1.74
C VAL A 138 -10.91 0.34 1.45
N ALA A 139 -10.09 -0.61 0.96
CA ALA A 139 -8.70 -0.34 0.61
C ALA A 139 -8.57 0.54 -0.65
N LEU A 140 -9.46 0.38 -1.63
CA LEU A 140 -9.33 1.00 -2.97
C LEU A 140 -10.08 2.31 -3.14
N THR A 141 -11.02 2.64 -2.26
CA THR A 141 -11.94 3.78 -2.43
C THR A 141 -11.61 5.01 -1.57
N ARG A 142 -10.45 5.04 -0.91
CA ARG A 142 -10.00 6.11 0.01
C ARG A 142 -8.55 6.51 -0.24
#